data_AF-A0A949EVC4-F1
#
_entry.id   AF-A0A949EVC4-F1
#
_cell.length_a   1.000
_cell.length_b   1.000
_cell.length_c   1.000
_cell.angle_alpha   90.00
_cell.angle_beta   90.00
_cell.angle_gamma   90.00
#
_symmetry.space_group_name_H-M   'P 1'
#
loop_
_entity.id
_entity.type
_entity.pdbx_description
1 polymer ?
#
loop_
_entity_poly.entity_id
_entity_poly.type
_entity_poly.pdbx_seq_one_letter_code
_entity_poly.pdbx_strand_id
1 'polypeptide(L)'
;GNILALVFRHVVREDIGEFSLDSNMLRVLMELDGKQNLSEIAKKTNVNMSAIRKVMSKLLQLKLVKPVEVTVLMLDEDFFEYLQAQLSLALGPIAEVLIEDALNDLGHQRTRFPSIRAAELVDFVAREIQREEKMGPFKQDMVNKIKEKGY
;
A
#
# COMPACT_ATOMS: atom_id res chain seq x y z
N GLY A 1 -0.31 -12.95 12.99
CA GLY A 1 -0.23 -11.87 11.98
C GLY A 1 0.83 -12.19 10.94
N ASN A 2 0.59 -11.90 9.66
CA ASN A 2 1.54 -12.17 8.59
C ASN A 2 2.67 -11.14 8.57
N ILE A 3 3.67 -11.31 9.43
CA ILE A 3 4.86 -10.43 9.56
C ILE A 3 5.68 -10.31 8.26
N LEU A 4 5.45 -11.19 7.29
CA LEU A 4 6.22 -11.27 6.04
C LEU A 4 5.96 -10.11 5.09
N ALA A 5 4.75 -9.52 5.14
CA ALA A 5 4.38 -8.35 4.37
C ALA A 5 4.75 -7.03 5.09
N LEU A 6 5.21 -7.10 6.34
CA LEU A 6 5.58 -5.92 7.10
C LEU A 6 6.94 -5.42 6.66
N VAL A 7 7.04 -4.10 6.63
CA VAL A 7 8.25 -3.36 6.33
C VAL A 7 8.82 -2.87 7.65
N PHE A 8 10.13 -2.96 7.81
CA PHE A 8 10.82 -2.56 9.04
C PHE A 8 11.96 -1.62 8.69
N ARG A 9 12.28 -0.72 9.62
CA ARG A 9 13.46 0.13 9.54
C ARG A 9 14.30 0.00 10.79
N HIS A 10 15.62 0.11 10.64
CA HIS A 10 16.52 0.21 11.77
C HIS A 10 16.33 1.55 12.51
N VAL A 11 16.64 1.53 13.80
CA VAL A 11 16.68 2.71 14.66
C VAL A 11 18.13 3.15 14.78
N VAL A 12 18.43 4.39 14.43
CA VAL A 12 19.75 4.97 14.64
C VAL A 12 19.96 5.16 16.14
N ARG A 13 20.93 4.46 16.70
CA ARG A 13 21.33 4.59 18.10
C ARG A 13 22.84 4.60 18.23
N GLU A 14 23.35 5.37 19.18
CA GLU A 14 24.78 5.50 19.45
C GLU A 14 25.35 4.25 20.17
N ASP A 15 24.50 3.52 20.91
CA ASP A 15 24.84 2.30 21.66
C ASP A 15 24.84 1.03 20.80
N ILE A 16 24.63 1.14 19.48
CA ILE A 16 24.46 -0.03 18.61
C ILE A 16 25.69 -0.96 18.60
N GLY A 17 26.89 -0.40 18.81
CA GLY A 17 28.14 -1.13 18.90
C GLY A 17 28.34 -1.91 20.20
N GLU A 18 27.48 -1.68 21.21
CA GLU A 18 27.51 -2.40 22.49
C GLU A 18 26.74 -3.73 22.42
N PHE A 19 25.89 -3.92 21.39
CA PHE A 19 25.16 -5.16 21.19
C PHE A 19 26.02 -6.21 20.47
N SER A 20 26.07 -7.42 21.03
CA SER A 20 26.67 -8.58 20.36
C SER A 20 25.75 -9.07 19.24
N LEU A 21 26.00 -8.59 18.02
CA LEU A 21 25.28 -8.97 16.81
C LEU A 21 26.15 -9.90 15.94
N ASP A 22 25.56 -11.00 15.48
CA ASP A 22 26.22 -11.91 14.53
C ASP A 22 26.17 -11.37 13.09
N SER A 23 26.96 -11.94 12.21
CA SER A 23 27.09 -11.49 10.81
C SER A 23 25.76 -11.49 10.04
N ASN A 24 24.83 -12.40 10.36
CA ASN A 24 23.52 -12.45 9.72
C ASN A 24 22.60 -11.37 10.28
N MET A 25 22.64 -11.11 11.60
CA MET A 25 21.89 -10.02 12.23
C MET A 25 22.32 -8.66 11.68
N LEU A 26 23.63 -8.41 11.56
CA LEU A 26 24.14 -7.17 10.97
C LEU A 26 23.70 -7.01 9.51
N ARG A 27 23.83 -8.07 8.70
CA ARG A 27 23.42 -8.03 7.29
C ARG A 27 21.93 -7.71 7.14
N VAL A 28 21.07 -8.37 7.91
CA VAL A 28 19.63 -8.10 7.89
C VAL A 28 19.35 -6.68 8.37
N LEU A 29 19.97 -6.24 9.47
CA LEU A 29 19.76 -4.91 10.04
C LEU A 29 20.08 -3.78 9.04
N MET A 30 21.17 -3.93 8.29
CA MET A 30 21.59 -2.96 7.27
C MET A 30 20.61 -2.85 6.09
N GLU A 31 19.84 -3.91 5.82
CA GLU A 31 18.83 -3.94 4.75
C GLU A 31 17.45 -3.44 5.20
N LEU A 32 17.23 -3.28 6.51
CA LEU A 32 15.98 -2.73 7.04
C LEU A 32 16.00 -1.20 6.92
N ASP A 33 15.68 -0.71 5.73
CA ASP A 33 15.63 0.71 5.39
C ASP A 33 14.21 1.31 5.44
N GLY A 34 13.19 0.46 5.64
CA GLY A 34 11.80 0.86 5.64
C GLY A 34 11.13 0.88 4.27
N LYS A 35 11.74 0.27 3.24
CA LYS A 35 11.17 0.16 1.89
C LYS A 35 10.84 -1.29 1.50
N GLN A 36 11.65 -2.24 1.95
CA GLN A 36 11.53 -3.64 1.57
C GLN A 36 10.84 -4.48 2.65
N ASN A 37 10.03 -5.44 2.23
CA ASN A 37 9.44 -6.42 3.15
C ASN A 37 10.44 -7.54 3.48
N LEU A 38 10.15 -8.33 4.52
CA LEU A 38 11.05 -9.40 5.00
C LEU A 38 11.33 -10.49 3.95
N SER A 39 10.42 -10.71 3.01
CA SER A 39 10.58 -11.72 1.95
C SER A 39 11.59 -11.26 0.89
N GLU A 40 11.60 -9.97 0.56
CA GLU A 40 12.60 -9.36 -0.32
C GLU A 40 13.98 -9.33 0.34
N ILE A 41 14.05 -8.99 1.62
CA ILE A 41 15.29 -8.98 2.39
C ILE A 41 15.89 -10.38 2.48
N ALA A 42 15.08 -11.42 2.70
CA ALA A 42 15.54 -12.81 2.69
C ALA A 42 16.24 -13.19 1.36
N LYS A 43 15.62 -12.82 0.23
CA LYS A 43 16.19 -13.07 -1.10
C LYS A 43 17.50 -12.31 -1.30
N LYS A 44 17.55 -11.03 -0.93
CA LYS A 44 18.72 -10.16 -1.12
C LYS A 44 19.91 -10.55 -0.26
N THR A 45 19.65 -10.93 1.00
CA THR A 45 20.70 -11.31 1.97
C THR A 45 21.14 -12.76 1.85
N ASN A 46 20.42 -13.57 1.04
CA ASN A 46 20.52 -15.03 0.96
C ASN A 46 20.33 -15.73 2.33
N VAL A 47 19.50 -15.14 3.19
CA VAL A 47 19.16 -15.68 4.51
C VAL A 47 17.78 -16.31 4.43
N ASN A 48 17.67 -17.58 4.85
CA ASN A 48 16.38 -18.28 4.79
C ASN A 48 15.34 -17.67 5.76
N MET A 49 14.06 -17.91 5.46
CA MET A 49 12.95 -17.31 6.22
C MET A 49 12.90 -17.70 7.70
N SER A 50 13.37 -18.90 8.07
CA SER A 50 13.44 -19.33 9.47
C SER A 50 14.47 -18.51 10.25
N ALA A 51 15.63 -18.27 9.63
CA ALA A 51 16.67 -17.41 10.17
C ALA A 51 16.23 -15.94 10.23
N ILE A 52 15.57 -15.40 9.19
CA ILE A 52 14.99 -14.05 9.23
C ILE A 52 14.05 -13.88 10.41
N ARG A 53 13.13 -14.84 10.66
CA ARG A 53 12.22 -14.77 11.82
C ARG A 53 12.97 -14.71 13.16
N LYS A 54 14.02 -15.52 13.32
CA LYS A 54 14.86 -15.53 14.53
C LYS A 54 15.60 -14.20 14.71
N VAL A 55 16.19 -13.68 13.63
CA VAL A 55 16.89 -12.39 13.61
C VAL A 55 15.92 -11.26 13.97
N MET A 56 14.77 -11.17 13.30
CA MET A 56 13.78 -10.13 13.55
C MET A 56 13.24 -10.17 14.99
N SER A 57 13.02 -11.36 15.56
CA SER A 57 12.62 -11.50 16.96
C SER A 57 13.64 -10.86 17.91
N LYS A 58 14.93 -11.13 17.69
CA LYS A 58 16.01 -10.54 18.50
C LYS A 58 16.12 -9.03 18.28
N LEU A 59 16.12 -8.55 17.04
CA LEU A 59 16.23 -7.12 16.74
C LEU A 59 15.06 -6.31 17.33
N LEU A 60 13.85 -6.87 17.35
CA LEU A 60 12.68 -6.27 18.00
C LEU A 60 12.81 -6.26 19.53
N GLN A 61 13.28 -7.35 20.14
CA GLN A 61 13.55 -7.41 21.59
C GLN A 61 14.59 -6.37 22.02
N LEU A 62 15.65 -6.20 21.21
CA LEU A 62 16.70 -5.20 21.43
C LEU A 62 16.26 -3.78 21.05
N LYS A 63 15.05 -3.60 20.49
CA LYS A 63 14.51 -2.31 20.02
C LYS A 63 15.40 -1.62 18.99
N LEU A 64 16.16 -2.39 18.22
CA LEU A 64 17.04 -1.92 17.14
C LEU A 64 16.29 -1.70 15.82
N VAL A 65 15.07 -2.23 15.71
CA VAL A 65 14.20 -2.09 14.55
C VAL A 65 12.80 -1.74 14.99
N LYS A 66 12.06 -1.04 14.14
CA LYS A 66 10.64 -0.76 14.32
C LYS A 66 9.88 -1.08 13.05
N PRO A 67 8.63 -1.58 13.14
CA PRO A 67 7.78 -1.65 11.97
C PRO A 67 7.63 -0.24 11.41
N VAL A 68 7.76 -0.12 10.10
CA VAL A 68 7.24 1.03 9.39
C VAL A 68 5.76 0.76 9.27
N GLU A 69 4.95 1.53 10.00
CA GLU A 69 3.59 1.74 9.56
C GLU A 69 3.71 2.34 8.17
N VAL A 70 3.51 1.52 7.14
CA VAL A 70 3.31 2.03 5.81
C VAL A 70 2.06 2.89 5.97
N THR A 71 2.23 4.20 6.03
CA THR A 71 1.11 5.13 5.92
C THR A 71 0.62 4.93 4.50
N VAL A 72 -0.26 3.95 4.32
CA VAL A 72 -0.96 3.74 3.08
C VAL A 72 -1.76 5.01 2.91
N LEU A 73 -1.32 5.85 1.97
CA LEU A 73 -2.09 7.01 1.55
C LEU A 73 -3.48 6.47 1.18
N MET A 74 -4.51 7.06 1.77
CA MET A 74 -5.89 6.70 1.46
C MET A 74 -6.40 7.68 0.42
N LEU A 75 -7.34 7.23 -0.40
CA LEU A 75 -8.12 8.14 -1.22
C LEU A 75 -8.84 9.14 -0.30
N ASP A 76 -8.72 10.41 -0.62
CA ASP A 76 -9.43 11.48 0.07
C ASP A 76 -10.86 11.63 -0.44
N GLU A 77 -11.67 12.35 0.34
CA GLU A 77 -13.08 12.57 0.02
C GLU A 77 -13.25 13.33 -1.32
N ASP A 78 -12.35 14.29 -1.60
CA ASP A 78 -12.33 15.03 -2.88
C ASP A 78 -12.16 14.10 -4.09
N PHE A 79 -11.36 13.03 -3.98
CA PHE A 79 -11.28 12.02 -5.04
C PHE A 79 -12.61 11.29 -5.23
N PHE A 80 -13.28 10.89 -4.16
CA PHE A 80 -14.57 10.19 -4.25
C PHE A 80 -15.69 11.07 -4.76
N GLU A 81 -15.75 12.34 -4.33
CA GLU A 81 -16.69 13.33 -4.87
C GLU A 81 -16.48 13.52 -6.37
N TYR A 82 -15.23 13.64 -6.81
CA TYR A 82 -14.89 13.75 -8.22
C TYR A 82 -15.26 12.47 -9.00
N LEU A 83 -14.94 11.29 -8.47
CA LEU A 83 -15.29 10.00 -9.06
C LEU A 83 -16.81 9.87 -9.25
N GLN A 84 -17.59 10.20 -8.22
CA GLN A 84 -19.05 10.17 -8.25
C GLN A 84 -19.60 11.17 -9.27
N ALA A 85 -19.07 12.38 -9.34
CA ALA A 85 -19.48 13.38 -10.31
C ALA A 85 -19.23 12.90 -11.75
N GLN A 86 -18.03 12.38 -12.04
CA GLN A 86 -17.67 11.88 -13.38
C GLN A 86 -18.51 10.67 -13.77
N LEU A 87 -18.69 9.71 -12.85
CA LEU A 87 -19.50 8.51 -13.13
C LEU A 87 -20.98 8.87 -13.32
N SER A 88 -21.48 9.89 -12.62
CA SER A 88 -22.85 10.39 -12.78
C SER A 88 -23.11 10.99 -14.17
N LEU A 89 -22.11 11.59 -14.83
CA LEU A 89 -22.25 12.05 -16.22
C LEU A 89 -22.48 10.87 -17.20
N ALA A 90 -21.95 9.70 -16.86
CA ALA A 90 -22.09 8.50 -17.67
C ALA A 90 -23.40 7.75 -17.37
N LEU A 91 -23.67 7.49 -16.10
CA LEU A 91 -24.68 6.53 -15.62
C LEU A 91 -25.83 7.19 -14.82
N GLY A 92 -25.74 8.48 -14.54
CA GLY A 92 -26.72 9.21 -13.74
C GLY A 92 -26.61 8.90 -12.24
N PRO A 93 -27.70 9.08 -11.47
CA PRO A 93 -27.66 9.03 -10.00
C PRO A 93 -27.32 7.65 -9.42
N ILE A 94 -27.37 6.57 -10.22
CA ILE A 94 -26.96 5.24 -9.80
C ILE A 94 -25.46 5.13 -9.51
N ALA A 95 -24.66 6.11 -9.96
CA ALA A 95 -23.21 6.15 -9.77
C ALA A 95 -22.78 5.97 -8.31
N GLU A 96 -23.53 6.53 -7.36
CA GLU A 96 -23.23 6.39 -5.92
C GLU A 96 -23.29 4.93 -5.48
N VAL A 97 -24.37 4.22 -5.84
CA VAL A 97 -24.56 2.80 -5.51
C VAL A 97 -23.49 1.94 -6.17
N LEU A 98 -23.15 2.21 -7.43
CA LEU A 98 -22.10 1.47 -8.15
C LEU A 98 -20.72 1.65 -7.53
N ILE A 99 -20.41 2.83 -7.00
CA ILE A 99 -19.16 3.07 -6.28
C ILE A 99 -19.16 2.29 -4.97
N GLU A 100 -20.26 2.29 -4.22
CA GLU A 100 -20.38 1.51 -2.98
C GLU A 100 -20.23 0.00 -3.24
N ASP A 101 -20.88 -0.53 -4.27
CA ASP A 101 -20.77 -1.93 -4.67
C ASP A 101 -19.34 -2.27 -5.08
N ALA A 102 -18.68 -1.42 -5.88
CA ALA A 102 -17.28 -1.60 -6.28
C ALA A 102 -16.33 -1.61 -5.08
N LEU A 103 -16.55 -0.73 -4.10
CA LEU A 103 -15.76 -0.72 -2.87
C LEU A 103 -15.91 -2.02 -2.09
N ASN A 104 -17.16 -2.51 -1.95
CA ASN A 104 -17.47 -3.75 -1.27
C ASN A 104 -16.85 -4.96 -1.99
N ASP A 105 -16.94 -5.02 -3.32
CA ASP A 105 -16.35 -6.08 -4.15
C ASP A 105 -14.81 -6.11 -4.08
N LEU A 106 -14.19 -4.93 -3.96
CA LEU A 106 -12.74 -4.81 -3.74
C LEU A 106 -12.32 -5.06 -2.28
N GLY A 107 -13.28 -5.28 -1.37
CA GLY A 107 -13.08 -5.60 0.03
C GLY A 107 -12.66 -4.40 0.89
N HIS A 108 -13.06 -3.19 0.49
CA HIS A 108 -12.69 -1.93 1.16
C HIS A 108 -13.89 -1.09 1.55
N GLN A 109 -13.65 -0.13 2.44
CA GLN A 109 -14.58 0.94 2.74
C GLN A 109 -14.05 2.25 2.16
N ARG A 110 -14.95 3.18 1.81
CA ARG A 110 -14.61 4.52 1.29
C ARG A 110 -13.54 5.21 2.14
N THR A 111 -13.70 5.19 3.47
CA THR A 111 -12.79 5.84 4.44
C THR A 111 -11.42 5.17 4.59
N ARG A 112 -11.21 3.99 3.99
CA ARG A 112 -10.00 3.18 4.16
C ARG A 112 -9.49 2.62 2.83
N PHE A 113 -9.83 3.25 1.71
CA PHE A 113 -9.43 2.76 0.40
C PHE A 113 -7.97 3.18 0.07
N PRO A 114 -7.05 2.24 -0.18
CA PRO A 114 -5.65 2.55 -0.51
C PRO A 114 -5.49 3.32 -1.82
N SER A 115 -4.77 4.44 -1.82
CA SER A 115 -4.53 5.26 -3.02
C SER A 115 -3.79 4.50 -4.13
N ILE A 116 -2.89 3.58 -3.76
CA ILE A 116 -2.18 2.71 -4.72
C ILE A 116 -3.15 1.86 -5.56
N ARG A 117 -4.38 1.64 -5.08
CA ARG A 117 -5.45 0.89 -5.77
C ARG A 117 -6.44 1.81 -6.49
N ALA A 118 -6.18 3.12 -6.57
CA ALA A 118 -7.07 4.09 -7.23
C ALA A 118 -7.39 3.69 -8.68
N ALA A 119 -6.36 3.30 -9.43
CA ALA A 119 -6.53 2.87 -10.82
C ALA A 119 -7.40 1.61 -10.94
N GLU A 120 -7.27 0.68 -9.98
CA GLU A 120 -8.09 -0.54 -9.94
C GLU A 120 -9.56 -0.20 -9.69
N LEU A 121 -9.86 0.70 -8.73
CA LEU A 121 -11.22 1.17 -8.49
C LEU A 121 -11.82 1.82 -9.74
N VAL A 122 -11.07 2.71 -10.39
CA VAL A 122 -11.49 3.40 -11.62
C VAL A 122 -11.77 2.40 -12.74
N ASP A 123 -10.89 1.42 -12.95
CA ASP A 123 -11.09 0.39 -13.96
C ASP A 123 -12.27 -0.53 -13.64
N PHE A 124 -12.56 -0.78 -12.37
CA PHE A 124 -13.69 -1.57 -11.95
C PHE A 124 -15.00 -0.86 -12.28
N VAL A 125 -15.19 0.38 -11.83
CA VAL A 125 -16.43 1.13 -12.09
C VAL A 125 -16.60 1.53 -13.56
N ALA A 126 -15.50 1.68 -14.31
CA ALA A 126 -15.59 1.98 -15.74
C ALA A 126 -16.25 0.87 -16.55
N ARG A 127 -16.21 -0.39 -16.07
CA ARG A 127 -16.85 -1.54 -16.75
C ARG A 127 -18.37 -1.45 -16.77
N GLU A 128 -18.96 -0.68 -15.87
CA GLU A 128 -20.39 -0.41 -15.82
C GLU A 128 -20.83 0.57 -16.93
N ILE A 129 -19.88 1.31 -17.53
CA ILE A 129 -20.14 2.24 -18.62
C ILE A 129 -20.15 1.49 -19.96
N GLN A 130 -21.34 1.10 -20.42
CA GLN A 130 -21.52 0.36 -21.70
C GLN A 130 -21.14 1.17 -22.95
N ARG A 131 -21.20 2.50 -22.87
CA ARG A 131 -20.98 3.41 -24.00
C ARG A 131 -19.52 3.84 -24.06
N GLU A 132 -18.77 3.34 -25.03
CA GLU A 132 -17.33 3.64 -25.18
C GLU A 132 -17.05 5.13 -25.29
N GLU A 133 -17.93 5.89 -25.96
CA GLU A 133 -17.82 7.34 -26.12
C GLU A 133 -17.93 8.10 -24.79
N LYS A 134 -18.48 7.46 -23.75
CA LYS A 134 -18.51 7.99 -22.38
C LYS A 134 -17.43 7.39 -21.49
N MET A 135 -17.10 6.11 -21.69
CA MET A 135 -16.09 5.40 -20.90
C MET A 135 -14.69 5.99 -21.11
N GLY A 136 -14.33 6.32 -22.36
CA GLY A 136 -13.02 6.89 -22.69
C GLY A 136 -12.73 8.20 -21.94
N PRO A 137 -13.61 9.23 -22.07
CA PRO A 137 -13.49 10.47 -21.31
C PRO A 137 -13.43 10.25 -19.79
N PHE A 138 -14.33 9.41 -19.25
CA PHE A 138 -14.34 9.07 -17.82
C PHE A 138 -12.98 8.55 -17.35
N LYS A 139 -12.41 7.56 -18.03
CA LYS A 139 -11.10 7.00 -17.66
C LYS A 139 -9.99 8.05 -17.76
N GLN A 140 -10.01 8.88 -18.80
CA GLN A 140 -9.00 9.92 -18.99
C GLN A 140 -9.04 10.96 -17.87
N ASP A 141 -10.24 11.39 -17.48
CA ASP A 141 -10.46 12.35 -16.39
C ASP A 141 -10.02 11.79 -15.04
N MET A 142 -10.34 10.52 -14.76
CA MET A 142 -9.90 9.86 -13.54
C MET A 142 -8.39 9.65 -13.49
N VAL A 143 -7.74 9.29 -14.61
CA VAL A 143 -6.27 9.19 -14.69
C VAL A 143 -5.61 10.55 -14.42
N ASN A 144 -6.19 11.64 -14.93
CA ASN A 144 -5.69 12.98 -14.65
C ASN A 144 -5.83 13.33 -13.16
N LYS A 145 -6.96 12.99 -12.53
CA LYS A 145 -7.18 13.22 -11.10
C LYS A 145 -6.21 12.42 -10.22
N ILE A 146 -5.92 11.15 -10.56
CA ILE A 146 -4.92 10.33 -9.86
C ILE A 146 -3.54 11.00 -9.91
N LYS A 147 -3.13 11.50 -11.09
CA LYS A 147 -1.85 12.19 -11.27
C LYS A 147 -1.78 13.51 -10.50
N GLU A 148 -2.86 14.30 -10.52
CA GLU A 148 -2.98 15.56 -9.77
C GLU A 148 -2.78 15.33 -8.27
N LYS A 149 -3.37 14.25 -7.74
CA LYS A 149 -3.31 13.88 -6.32
C LYS A 149 -1.99 13.22 -5.91
N GLY A 150 -1.19 12.75 -6.87
CA GLY A 150 0.06 12.04 -6.59
C GLY A 150 -0.15 10.65 -5.97
N TYR A 151 -1.26 9.98 -6.34
CA TYR A 151 -1.58 8.62 -5.92
C TYR A 151 -0.81 7.54 -6.70
#